data_AF-A0A6P1DK41-F1
#
_entry.id   AF-A0A6P1DK41-F1
#
_cell.length_a   1.000
_cell.length_b   1.000
_cell.length_c   1.000
_cell.angle_alpha   90.00
_cell.angle_beta   90.00
_cell.angle_gamma   90.00
#
_symmetry.space_group_name_H-M   'P 1'
#
loop_
_entity.id
_entity.type
_entity.pdbx_description
1 polymer ?
#
loop_
_entity_poly.entity_id
_entity_poly.type
_entity_poly.pdbx_seq_one_letter_code
_entity_poly.pdbx_strand_id
1 'polypeptide(L)'
;MKNNNKLISVLITHFNRAHDLFKCIEAIHNLGFSNYEVVVSDDGSDNDTIALIKTYKFDQLVLSERNKGLAANINKGLKACKGNYILYCQEDFKLHHEIKNILPECIKLLDSNETDLIRFTSNLKFNKLNSLSSNIKSIPRFSFKNFLQNYYRYSDHPFITTNQFHNKFGYYMENTSGRYGETEYGIRISNSKANIAITNKTFANIIDGSESILINEFKPKKYKIIFSKSIIKIVRAFRLYFEWVFYMKNRRGLITYKNARKLTRN
;
A
#
# COMPACT_ATOMS: atom_id res chain seq x y z
N MET A 1 12.53 -4.92 32.56
CA MET A 1 12.53 -4.69 31.10
C MET A 1 11.07 -4.79 30.64
N LYS A 2 10.48 -3.73 30.07
CA LYS A 2 9.09 -3.82 29.55
C LYS A 2 9.11 -4.76 28.34
N ASN A 3 8.69 -6.02 28.52
CA ASN A 3 8.28 -6.89 27.43
C ASN A 3 7.04 -6.26 26.80
N ASN A 4 7.27 -5.31 25.89
CA ASN A 4 6.26 -4.68 25.07
C ASN A 4 5.84 -5.70 24.01
N ASN A 5 5.03 -6.69 24.41
CA ASN A 5 4.34 -7.58 23.50
C ASN A 5 3.26 -6.77 22.77
N LYS A 6 3.71 -5.86 21.89
CA LYS A 6 2.86 -4.95 21.13
C LYS A 6 2.23 -5.74 20.00
N LEU A 7 0.93 -5.56 19.82
CA LEU A 7 0.15 -6.28 18.83
C LEU A 7 0.40 -5.70 17.44
N ILE A 8 0.65 -6.55 16.44
CA ILE A 8 0.69 -6.16 15.04
C ILE A 8 -0.62 -6.61 14.38
N SER A 9 -1.39 -5.70 13.81
CA SER A 9 -2.49 -6.07 12.91
C SER A 9 -1.93 -6.24 11.50
N VAL A 10 -2.05 -7.45 10.97
CA VAL A 10 -1.80 -7.72 9.55
C VAL A 10 -3.09 -7.47 8.79
N LEU A 11 -3.18 -6.29 8.17
CA LEU A 11 -4.31 -5.89 7.34
C LEU A 11 -4.11 -6.43 5.92
N ILE A 12 -4.99 -7.32 5.51
CA ILE A 12 -5.05 -7.86 4.15
C ILE A 12 -6.29 -7.31 3.45
N THR A 13 -6.12 -6.61 2.33
CA THR A 13 -7.27 -6.27 1.46
C THR A 13 -7.54 -7.42 0.51
N HIS A 14 -8.81 -7.63 0.15
CA HIS A 14 -9.26 -8.73 -0.70
C HIS A 14 -10.45 -8.33 -1.57
N PHE A 15 -10.51 -8.81 -2.81
CA PHE A 15 -11.71 -8.81 -3.67
C PHE A 15 -11.69 -9.93 -4.72
N ASN A 16 -12.61 -10.88 -4.65
CA ASN A 16 -12.83 -11.98 -5.62
C ASN A 16 -11.58 -12.84 -5.94
N ARG A 17 -10.67 -13.03 -4.98
CA ARG A 17 -9.39 -13.74 -5.18
C ARG A 17 -9.03 -14.64 -3.98
N ALA A 18 -9.96 -15.51 -3.59
CA ALA A 18 -9.81 -16.35 -2.40
C ALA A 18 -8.52 -17.18 -2.35
N HIS A 19 -8.08 -17.75 -3.49
CA HIS A 19 -6.85 -18.55 -3.52
C HIS A 19 -5.58 -17.74 -3.29
N ASP A 20 -5.53 -16.51 -3.80
CA ASP A 20 -4.39 -15.62 -3.54
C ASP A 20 -4.39 -15.20 -2.07
N LEU A 21 -5.57 -14.87 -1.52
CA LEU A 21 -5.73 -14.60 -0.09
C LEU A 21 -5.22 -15.75 0.79
N PHE A 22 -5.52 -17.01 0.46
CA PHE A 22 -5.05 -18.16 1.23
C PHE A 22 -3.53 -18.28 1.22
N LYS A 23 -2.89 -18.13 0.05
CA LYS A 23 -1.43 -18.12 -0.05
C LYS A 23 -0.82 -16.94 0.72
N CYS A 24 -1.47 -15.79 0.72
CA CYS A 24 -1.05 -14.61 1.47
C CYS A 24 -1.09 -14.89 2.98
N ILE A 25 -2.23 -15.36 3.50
CA ILE A 25 -2.40 -15.66 4.93
C ILE A 25 -1.45 -16.78 5.38
N GLU A 26 -1.28 -17.83 4.57
CA GLU A 26 -0.30 -18.90 4.85
C GLU A 26 1.11 -18.32 5.01
N ALA A 27 1.52 -17.41 4.12
CA ALA A 27 2.81 -16.75 4.22
C ALA A 27 2.93 -15.91 5.50
N ILE A 28 1.85 -15.23 5.93
CA ILE A 28 1.80 -14.49 7.20
C ILE A 28 1.97 -15.43 8.40
N HIS A 29 1.24 -16.55 8.43
CA HIS A 29 1.37 -17.53 9.51
C HIS A 29 2.77 -18.13 9.60
N ASN A 30 3.42 -18.34 8.45
CA ASN A 30 4.79 -18.86 8.36
C ASN A 30 5.87 -17.84 8.77
N LEU A 31 5.54 -16.57 9.01
CA LEU A 31 6.50 -15.60 9.54
C LEU A 31 6.91 -15.93 10.98
N GLY A 32 6.08 -16.64 11.75
CA GLY A 32 6.44 -17.17 13.06
C GLY A 32 6.76 -16.12 14.13
N PHE A 33 6.29 -14.88 13.99
CA PHE A 33 6.34 -13.89 15.07
C PHE A 33 5.11 -14.05 15.97
N SER A 34 5.30 -13.86 17.27
CA SER A 34 4.23 -13.95 18.26
C SER A 34 3.46 -12.63 18.32
N ASN A 35 2.19 -12.70 18.74
CA ASN A 35 1.33 -11.55 19.05
C ASN A 35 0.96 -10.67 17.85
N TYR A 36 0.19 -11.26 16.93
CA TYR A 36 -0.44 -10.56 15.81
C TYR A 36 -1.88 -11.01 15.64
N GLU A 37 -2.64 -10.20 14.93
CA GLU A 37 -3.97 -10.57 14.41
C GLU A 37 -3.97 -10.42 12.89
N VAL A 38 -4.74 -11.23 12.20
CA VAL A 38 -5.00 -11.13 10.76
C VAL A 38 -6.38 -10.53 10.54
N VAL A 39 -6.40 -9.34 9.94
CA VAL A 39 -7.63 -8.62 9.59
C VAL A 39 -7.78 -8.66 8.08
N VAL A 40 -8.76 -9.43 7.59
CA VAL A 40 -9.13 -9.48 6.17
C VAL A 40 -10.22 -8.46 5.91
N SER A 41 -9.97 -7.51 5.02
CA SER A 41 -10.94 -6.52 4.58
C SER A 41 -11.37 -6.83 3.15
N ASP A 42 -12.62 -7.28 2.99
CA ASP A 42 -13.18 -7.71 1.71
C ASP A 42 -14.03 -6.61 1.06
N ASP A 43 -13.77 -6.26 -0.20
CA ASP A 43 -14.48 -5.18 -0.89
C ASP A 43 -15.78 -5.64 -1.59
N GLY A 44 -16.56 -6.52 -0.98
CA GLY A 44 -17.87 -6.94 -1.50
C GLY A 44 -17.76 -7.98 -2.60
N SER A 45 -16.99 -9.03 -2.32
CA SER A 45 -16.88 -10.23 -3.16
C SER A 45 -18.21 -10.97 -3.29
N ASP A 46 -18.33 -11.86 -4.27
CA ASP A 46 -19.52 -12.71 -4.43
C ASP A 46 -19.70 -13.71 -3.29
N ASN A 47 -20.93 -14.25 -3.16
CA ASN A 47 -21.30 -15.12 -2.05
C ASN A 47 -20.45 -16.39 -1.98
N ASP A 48 -20.07 -16.96 -3.12
CA ASP A 48 -19.28 -18.19 -3.18
C ASP A 48 -17.86 -17.93 -2.68
N THR A 49 -17.26 -16.80 -3.09
CA THR A 49 -15.99 -16.32 -2.57
C THR A 49 -16.05 -16.07 -1.06
N ILE A 50 -17.09 -15.39 -0.58
CA ILE A 50 -17.26 -15.13 0.87
C ILE A 50 -17.42 -16.44 1.66
N ALA A 51 -18.19 -17.39 1.14
CA ALA A 51 -18.35 -18.71 1.75
C ALA A 51 -17.00 -19.45 1.82
N LEU A 52 -16.22 -19.41 0.74
CA LEU A 52 -14.90 -20.02 0.67
C LEU A 52 -13.92 -19.39 1.66
N ILE A 53 -13.79 -18.05 1.71
CA ILE A 53 -12.82 -17.41 2.60
C ILE A 53 -13.13 -17.64 4.08
N LYS A 54 -14.41 -17.76 4.46
CA LYS A 54 -14.84 -18.04 5.85
C LYS A 54 -14.36 -19.40 6.37
N THR A 55 -13.91 -20.29 5.50
CA THR A 55 -13.31 -21.58 5.89
C THR A 55 -11.85 -21.45 6.35
N TYR A 56 -11.21 -20.29 6.11
CA TYR A 56 -9.81 -20.06 6.42
C TYR A 56 -9.61 -19.42 7.80
N LYS A 57 -8.39 -19.52 8.33
CA LYS A 57 -8.05 -18.99 9.65
C LYS A 57 -7.57 -17.54 9.58
N PHE A 58 -8.33 -16.62 10.17
CA PHE A 58 -7.96 -15.23 10.44
C PHE A 58 -8.77 -14.73 11.64
N ASP A 59 -8.37 -13.61 12.24
CA ASP A 59 -8.99 -13.11 13.48
C ASP A 59 -10.23 -12.25 13.21
N GLN A 60 -10.27 -11.54 12.08
CA GLN A 60 -11.38 -10.69 11.72
C GLN A 60 -11.61 -10.60 10.21
N LEU A 61 -12.87 -10.71 9.79
CA LEU A 61 -13.33 -10.45 8.42
C LEU A 61 -14.23 -9.21 8.39
N VAL A 62 -13.87 -8.23 7.56
CA VAL A 62 -14.60 -6.96 7.41
C VAL A 62 -15.19 -6.87 6.01
N LEU A 63 -16.50 -7.07 5.90
CA LEU A 63 -17.20 -7.11 4.62
C LEU A 63 -17.62 -5.71 4.15
N SER A 64 -17.71 -5.51 2.84
CA SER A 64 -18.39 -4.37 2.23
C SER A 64 -19.63 -4.88 1.51
N GLU A 65 -20.73 -4.12 1.54
CA GLU A 65 -21.94 -4.47 0.78
C GLU A 65 -21.72 -4.49 -0.74
N ARG A 66 -20.72 -3.75 -1.20
CA ARG A 66 -20.32 -3.65 -2.62
C ARG A 66 -18.88 -3.19 -2.74
N ASN A 67 -18.29 -3.44 -3.91
CA ASN A 67 -17.00 -2.87 -4.27
C ASN A 67 -17.03 -1.33 -4.24
N LYS A 68 -16.14 -0.75 -3.43
CA LYS A 68 -15.93 0.71 -3.28
C LYS A 68 -14.52 1.13 -3.69
N GLY A 69 -13.70 0.18 -4.13
CA GLY A 69 -12.32 0.35 -4.54
C GLY A 69 -11.33 0.22 -3.38
N LEU A 70 -10.06 0.02 -3.75
CA LEU A 70 -8.96 -0.25 -2.84
C LEU A 70 -8.84 0.77 -1.69
N ALA A 71 -8.96 2.07 -1.99
CA ALA A 71 -8.86 3.12 -0.97
C ALA A 71 -9.90 2.98 0.16
N ALA A 72 -11.16 2.71 -0.21
CA ALA A 72 -12.22 2.48 0.76
C ALA A 72 -12.01 1.16 1.51
N ASN A 73 -11.51 0.12 0.82
CA ASN A 73 -11.21 -1.16 1.46
C ASN A 73 -10.08 -1.05 2.49
N ILE A 74 -8.99 -0.35 2.18
CA ILE A 74 -7.90 -0.07 3.12
C ILE A 74 -8.43 0.71 4.32
N ASN A 75 -9.15 1.82 4.10
CA ASN A 75 -9.70 2.64 5.19
C ASN A 75 -10.62 1.84 6.13
N LYS A 76 -11.47 0.99 5.57
CA LYS A 76 -12.37 0.12 6.32
C LYS A 76 -11.61 -0.90 7.16
N GLY A 77 -10.62 -1.57 6.57
CA GLY A 77 -9.76 -2.51 7.27
C GLY A 77 -8.91 -1.87 8.38
N LEU A 78 -8.36 -0.67 8.12
CA LEU A 78 -7.59 0.09 9.12
C LEU A 78 -8.40 0.38 10.39
N LYS A 79 -9.71 0.63 10.27
CA LYS A 79 -10.60 0.88 11.42
C LYS A 79 -10.88 -0.37 12.24
N ALA A 80 -10.72 -1.55 11.65
CA ALA A 80 -10.92 -2.84 12.32
C ALA A 80 -9.67 -3.34 13.05
N CYS A 81 -8.49 -2.82 12.70
CA CYS A 81 -7.23 -3.19 13.32
C CYS A 81 -7.12 -2.69 14.77
N LYS A 82 -6.70 -3.57 15.69
CA LYS A 82 -6.55 -3.32 17.13
C LYS A 82 -5.09 -3.21 17.57
N GLY A 83 -4.17 -3.56 16.68
CA GLY A 83 -2.73 -3.56 16.91
C GLY A 83 -2.15 -2.16 17.14
N ASN A 84 -1.01 -2.12 17.83
CA ASN A 84 -0.19 -0.93 17.96
C ASN A 84 0.48 -0.56 16.62
N TYR A 85 0.72 -1.57 15.78
CA TYR A 85 1.28 -1.43 14.45
C TYR A 85 0.35 -2.05 13.42
N ILE A 86 0.37 -1.48 12.22
CA ILE A 86 -0.34 -2.00 11.08
C ILE A 86 0.70 -2.46 10.06
N LEU A 87 0.72 -3.77 9.78
CA LEU A 87 1.36 -4.33 8.61
C LEU A 87 0.30 -4.46 7.53
N TYR A 88 0.42 -3.65 6.48
CA TYR A 88 -0.50 -3.72 5.35
C TYR A 88 0.06 -4.63 4.25
N CYS A 89 -0.79 -5.47 3.66
CA CYS A 89 -0.48 -6.36 2.54
C CYS A 89 -1.71 -6.50 1.63
N GLN A 90 -1.54 -6.59 0.31
CA GLN A 90 -2.63 -7.00 -0.57
C GLN A 90 -2.62 -8.53 -0.71
N GLU A 91 -3.76 -9.11 -1.07
CA GLU A 91 -3.95 -10.56 -1.17
C GLU A 91 -3.04 -11.22 -2.22
N ASP A 92 -2.54 -10.47 -3.20
CA ASP A 92 -1.65 -10.97 -4.24
C ASP A 92 -0.15 -10.83 -3.90
N PHE A 93 0.19 -10.47 -2.66
CA PHE A 93 1.56 -10.45 -2.17
C PHE A 93 1.87 -11.59 -1.19
N LYS A 94 3.11 -12.06 -1.26
CA LYS A 94 3.73 -12.98 -0.33
C LYS A 94 4.87 -12.28 0.41
N LEU A 95 4.77 -12.23 1.74
CA LEU A 95 5.88 -11.76 2.59
C LEU A 95 6.92 -12.86 2.76
N HIS A 96 8.19 -12.48 2.69
CA HIS A 96 9.31 -13.39 2.90
C HIS A 96 9.51 -13.66 4.40
N HIS A 97 9.82 -14.91 4.76
CA HIS A 97 9.96 -15.32 6.16
C HIS A 97 11.01 -14.50 6.94
N GLU A 98 12.04 -13.99 6.25
CA GLU A 98 13.09 -13.14 6.83
C GLU A 98 12.56 -11.81 7.39
N ILE A 99 11.35 -11.38 7.02
CA ILE A 99 10.77 -10.14 7.53
C ILE A 99 10.69 -10.14 9.07
N LYS A 100 10.52 -11.32 9.68
CA LYS A 100 10.50 -11.49 11.15
C LYS A 100 11.79 -11.00 11.82
N ASN A 101 12.92 -11.07 11.10
CA ASN A 101 14.23 -10.66 11.61
C ASN A 101 14.39 -9.13 11.60
N ILE A 102 13.65 -8.42 10.74
CA ILE A 102 13.72 -6.95 10.65
C ILE A 102 12.56 -6.26 11.37
N LEU A 103 11.45 -6.95 11.67
CA LEU A 103 10.30 -6.36 12.37
C LEU A 103 10.66 -5.67 13.70
N PRO A 104 11.52 -6.24 14.58
CA PRO A 104 11.93 -5.55 15.80
C PRO A 104 12.64 -4.21 15.53
N GLU A 105 13.47 -4.18 14.49
CA GLU A 105 14.17 -2.97 14.03
C GLU A 105 13.17 -1.94 13.47
N CYS A 106 12.19 -2.39 12.67
CA CYS A 106 11.11 -1.53 12.18
C CYS A 106 10.32 -0.91 13.33
N ILE A 107 9.91 -1.71 14.30
CA ILE A 107 9.16 -1.27 15.48
C ILE A 107 9.94 -0.24 16.28
N LYS A 108 11.24 -0.46 16.50
CA LYS A 108 12.12 0.49 17.19
C LYS A 108 12.16 1.85 16.50
N LEU A 109 12.31 1.87 15.17
CA LEU A 109 12.35 3.12 14.40
C LEU A 109 11.01 3.86 14.36
N LEU A 110 9.90 3.11 14.37
CA LEU A 110 8.54 3.67 14.47
C LEU A 110 8.30 4.27 15.86
N ASP A 111 8.73 3.59 16.93
CA ASP A 111 8.60 4.07 18.30
C ASP A 111 9.47 5.29 18.60
N SER A 112 10.67 5.37 18.01
CA SER A 112 11.56 6.53 18.13
C SER A 112 11.14 7.71 17.26
N ASN A 113 10.08 7.57 16.43
CA ASN A 113 9.65 8.54 15.43
C ASN A 113 10.74 8.91 14.40
N GLU A 114 11.75 8.06 14.20
CA GLU A 114 12.74 8.24 13.13
C GLU A 114 12.13 8.04 11.74
N THR A 115 11.06 7.25 11.68
CA THR A 115 10.24 7.05 10.48
C THR A 115 8.78 6.85 10.88
N ASP A 116 7.87 7.19 9.96
CA ASP A 116 6.43 7.02 10.14
C ASP A 116 5.89 5.80 9.37
N LEU A 117 6.58 5.36 8.31
CA LEU A 117 6.19 4.25 7.44
C LEU A 117 7.43 3.56 6.86
N ILE A 118 7.49 2.23 6.92
CA ILE A 118 8.59 1.44 6.37
C ILE A 118 8.04 0.49 5.31
N ARG A 119 8.53 0.62 4.08
CA ARG A 119 8.17 -0.24 2.95
C ARG A 119 9.03 -1.50 2.90
N PHE A 120 8.43 -2.63 2.54
CA PHE A 120 9.13 -3.92 2.43
C PHE A 120 9.55 -4.29 1.00
N THR A 121 9.16 -3.49 0.01
CA THR A 121 9.49 -3.76 -1.39
C THR A 121 9.71 -2.47 -2.17
N SER A 122 10.58 -2.57 -3.16
CA SER A 122 10.86 -1.50 -4.11
C SER A 122 10.73 -2.00 -5.54
N ASN A 123 9.69 -1.54 -6.24
CA ASN A 123 9.58 -1.73 -7.69
C ASN A 123 10.65 -0.94 -8.47
N LEU A 124 11.35 -0.01 -7.80
CA LEU A 124 12.28 0.93 -8.43
C LEU A 124 13.53 1.12 -7.57
N LYS A 125 14.69 1.30 -8.19
CA LYS A 125 15.93 1.60 -7.47
C LYS A 125 16.01 3.11 -7.18
N PHE A 126 16.02 3.48 -5.91
CA PHE A 126 16.32 4.85 -5.49
C PHE A 126 17.83 5.10 -5.61
N ASN A 127 18.20 6.21 -6.25
CA ASN A 127 19.62 6.58 -6.47
C ASN A 127 20.25 7.21 -5.23
N LYS A 128 19.44 7.85 -4.38
CA LYS A 128 19.86 8.42 -3.09
C LYS A 128 18.88 8.00 -2.01
N LEU A 129 19.44 7.36 -0.99
CA LEU A 129 18.78 7.00 0.26
C LEU A 129 19.72 7.41 1.41
N ASN A 130 19.17 7.70 2.59
CA ASN A 130 19.98 7.94 3.78
C ASN A 130 19.83 6.74 4.72
N SER A 131 20.91 6.31 5.37
CA SER A 131 20.82 5.18 6.31
C SER A 131 20.06 5.60 7.56
N LEU A 132 19.07 4.82 7.97
CA LEU A 132 18.53 4.87 9.33
C LEU A 132 19.18 3.79 10.19
N SER A 133 19.45 2.64 9.58
CA SER A 133 20.06 1.48 10.22
C SER A 133 20.75 0.58 9.18
N SER A 134 21.14 -0.63 9.56
CA SER A 134 21.76 -1.60 8.64
C SER A 134 20.79 -2.11 7.58
N ASN A 135 19.51 -2.30 7.94
CA ASN A 135 18.49 -2.86 7.05
C ASN A 135 17.52 -1.84 6.49
N ILE A 136 17.45 -0.64 7.05
CA ILE A 136 16.40 0.33 6.73
C ILE A 136 17.03 1.67 6.32
N LYS A 137 16.53 2.23 5.23
CA LYS A 137 16.99 3.49 4.67
C LYS A 137 15.83 4.46 4.52
N SER A 138 16.02 5.72 4.88
CA SER A 138 15.03 6.77 4.63
C SER A 138 15.07 7.24 3.18
N ILE A 139 13.88 7.46 2.63
CA ILE A 139 13.68 8.04 1.31
C ILE A 139 13.62 9.57 1.50
N PRO A 140 14.60 10.34 0.99
CA PRO A 140 14.62 11.78 1.18
C PRO A 140 13.36 12.41 0.58
N ARG A 141 12.81 13.44 1.24
CA ARG A 141 11.62 14.17 0.77
C ARG A 141 11.80 14.71 -0.65
N PHE A 142 13.00 15.22 -0.94
CA PHE A 142 13.42 15.68 -2.25
C PHE A 142 14.89 15.31 -2.47
N SER A 143 15.24 14.91 -3.70
CA SER A 143 16.64 14.69 -4.11
C SER A 143 16.75 14.78 -5.61
N PHE A 144 17.64 15.64 -6.12
CA PHE A 144 17.93 15.71 -7.57
C PHE A 144 18.39 14.36 -8.14
N LYS A 145 19.11 13.55 -7.34
CA LYS A 145 19.52 12.19 -7.75
C LYS A 145 18.32 11.26 -7.97
N ASN A 146 17.20 11.54 -7.29
CA ASN A 146 15.95 10.79 -7.42
C ASN A 146 14.94 11.47 -8.34
N PHE A 147 15.26 12.64 -8.93
CA PHE A 147 14.32 13.43 -9.71
C PHE A 147 13.67 12.63 -10.84
N LEU A 148 14.46 11.83 -11.56
CA LEU A 148 13.95 11.00 -12.67
C LEU A 148 13.29 9.69 -12.22
N GLN A 149 13.25 9.39 -10.93
CA GLN A 149 12.46 8.28 -10.40
C GLN A 149 11.01 8.76 -10.29
N ASN A 150 10.21 8.37 -11.27
CA ASN A 150 8.80 8.71 -11.42
C ASN A 150 7.91 8.03 -10.36
N TYR A 151 8.19 8.26 -9.08
CA TYR A 151 7.46 7.60 -7.99
C TYR A 151 7.33 8.48 -6.76
N TYR A 152 6.24 8.28 -6.02
CA TYR A 152 6.02 8.91 -4.73
C TYR A 152 6.79 8.17 -3.65
N ARG A 153 7.01 8.79 -2.48
CA ARG A 153 7.70 8.09 -1.38
C ARG A 153 6.89 6.88 -0.89
N TYR A 154 5.56 6.99 -0.95
CA TYR A 154 4.57 5.98 -0.58
C TYR A 154 4.28 4.97 -1.72
N SER A 155 3.87 3.75 -1.34
CA SER A 155 3.32 2.68 -2.18
C SER A 155 2.26 1.90 -1.43
N ASP A 156 1.26 1.36 -2.13
CA ASP A 156 0.30 0.36 -1.63
C ASP A 156 0.85 -1.07 -1.60
N HIS A 157 2.11 -1.26 -1.99
CA HIS A 157 2.82 -2.49 -1.72
C HIS A 157 3.05 -2.68 -0.21
N PRO A 158 3.40 -3.89 0.26
CA PRO A 158 3.47 -4.14 1.70
C PRO A 158 4.39 -3.21 2.48
N PHE A 159 3.87 -2.69 3.59
CA PHE A 159 4.53 -1.75 4.49
C PHE A 159 4.08 -1.94 5.94
N ILE A 160 4.84 -1.35 6.88
CA ILE A 160 4.46 -1.26 8.29
C ILE A 160 4.41 0.20 8.76
N THR A 161 3.44 0.50 9.62
CA THR A 161 3.21 1.81 10.26
C THR A 161 2.79 1.63 11.71
N THR A 162 2.78 2.72 12.50
CA THR A 162 2.01 2.75 13.74
C THR A 162 0.51 2.87 13.44
N ASN A 163 -0.34 2.45 14.37
CA ASN A 163 -1.79 2.60 14.23
C ASN A 163 -2.26 4.08 14.17
N GLN A 164 -1.42 5.03 14.58
CA GLN A 164 -1.70 6.46 14.51
C GLN A 164 -1.33 7.10 13.17
N PHE A 165 -0.64 6.39 12.27
CA PHE A 165 -0.14 6.97 11.02
C PHE A 165 -1.25 7.64 10.20
N HIS A 166 -2.37 6.95 9.99
CA HIS A 166 -3.48 7.45 9.18
C HIS A 166 -4.29 8.55 9.88
N ASN A 167 -4.31 8.57 11.23
CA ASN A 167 -4.85 9.70 11.99
C ASN A 167 -3.98 10.95 11.83
N LYS A 168 -2.65 10.78 11.83
CA LYS A 168 -1.67 11.86 11.74
C LYS A 168 -1.54 12.46 10.33
N PHE A 169 -1.54 11.62 9.30
CA PHE A 169 -1.28 12.04 7.91
C PHE A 169 -2.51 11.95 6.98
N GLY A 170 -3.63 11.48 7.53
CA GLY A 170 -4.93 11.38 6.89
C GLY A 170 -5.12 10.08 6.12
N TYR A 171 -6.34 9.53 6.18
CA TYR A 171 -6.79 8.34 5.46
C TYR A 171 -6.79 8.48 3.95
N TYR A 172 -6.90 7.37 3.21
CA TYR A 172 -7.02 7.38 1.75
C TYR A 172 -8.28 8.12 1.33
N MET A 173 -8.23 8.82 0.20
CA MET A 173 -9.42 9.44 -0.34
C MET A 173 -10.29 8.37 -1.00
N GLU A 174 -11.50 8.19 -0.48
CA GLU A 174 -12.44 7.20 -1.00
C GLU A 174 -13.06 7.67 -2.32
N ASN A 175 -13.67 6.73 -3.06
CA ASN A 175 -14.26 6.98 -4.38
C ASN A 175 -13.23 7.46 -5.43
N THR A 176 -12.01 6.93 -5.38
CA THR A 176 -10.96 7.12 -6.40
C THR A 176 -10.60 5.80 -7.08
N SER A 177 -10.40 5.83 -8.40
CA SER A 177 -10.20 4.61 -9.19
C SER A 177 -8.74 4.19 -9.21
N GLY A 178 -8.48 2.92 -8.88
CA GLY A 178 -7.21 2.23 -9.09
C GLY A 178 -5.97 3.10 -8.85
N ARG A 179 -5.10 3.19 -9.87
CA ARG A 179 -3.84 3.95 -9.85
C ARG A 179 -4.00 5.41 -9.47
N TYR A 180 -5.18 6.01 -9.70
CA TYR A 180 -5.44 7.39 -9.32
C TYR A 180 -5.40 7.53 -7.79
N GLY A 181 -6.09 6.66 -7.05
CA GLY A 181 -6.16 6.72 -5.59
C GLY A 181 -4.79 6.60 -4.94
N GLU A 182 -3.97 5.65 -5.41
CA GLU A 182 -2.59 5.47 -4.96
C GLU A 182 -1.73 6.72 -5.26
N THR A 183 -1.83 7.26 -6.48
CA THR A 183 -1.12 8.48 -6.90
C THR A 183 -1.56 9.68 -6.06
N GLU A 184 -2.85 9.77 -5.73
CA GLU A 184 -3.41 10.82 -4.90
C GLU A 184 -2.75 10.81 -3.53
N TYR A 185 -2.84 9.66 -2.88
CA TYR A 185 -2.31 9.42 -1.56
C TYR A 185 -0.79 9.64 -1.53
N GLY A 186 -0.09 9.13 -2.54
CA GLY A 186 1.34 9.30 -2.72
C GLY A 186 1.78 10.76 -2.76
N ILE A 187 1.02 11.64 -3.43
CA ILE A 187 1.27 13.09 -3.41
C ILE A 187 1.03 13.68 -2.03
N ARG A 188 -0.07 13.34 -1.37
CA ARG A 188 -0.39 13.92 -0.06
C ARG A 188 0.61 13.51 1.01
N ILE A 189 1.02 12.24 1.04
CA ILE A 189 2.11 11.76 1.90
C ILE A 189 3.43 12.42 1.52
N SER A 190 3.70 12.60 0.21
CA SER A 190 4.90 13.31 -0.21
C SER A 190 4.90 14.77 0.23
N ASN A 191 3.73 15.42 0.31
CA ASN A 191 3.56 16.79 0.79
C ASN A 191 3.52 16.90 2.32
N SER A 192 3.16 15.85 3.05
CA SER A 192 3.12 15.84 4.52
C SER A 192 4.52 15.73 5.14
N LYS A 193 4.63 16.00 6.45
CA LYS A 193 5.88 15.85 7.21
C LYS A 193 6.28 14.38 7.46
N ALA A 194 5.61 13.41 6.84
CA ALA A 194 5.90 11.99 7.06
C ALA A 194 7.31 11.61 6.57
N ASN A 195 8.04 10.91 7.43
CA ASN A 195 9.33 10.31 7.18
C ASN A 195 9.13 8.88 6.67
N ILE A 196 9.38 8.66 5.39
CA ILE A 196 9.15 7.36 4.74
C ILE A 196 10.48 6.64 4.57
N ALA A 197 10.52 5.39 5.01
CA ALA A 197 11.67 4.52 4.87
C ALA A 197 11.34 3.28 4.04
N ILE A 198 12.39 2.58 3.66
CA ILE A 198 12.34 1.36 2.85
C ILE A 198 13.43 0.40 3.30
N THR A 199 13.14 -0.89 3.25
CA THR A 199 14.14 -1.93 3.48
C THR A 199 15.21 -1.93 2.39
N ASN A 200 16.43 -2.33 2.75
CA ASN A 200 17.56 -2.45 1.84
C ASN A 200 17.41 -3.62 0.85
N LYS A 201 16.56 -4.60 1.17
CA LYS A 201 16.19 -5.78 0.36
C LYS A 201 14.68 -5.83 0.18
N THR A 202 14.24 -6.59 -0.82
CA THR A 202 12.82 -6.88 -1.04
C THR A 202 12.40 -8.05 -0.16
N PHE A 203 11.44 -7.82 0.72
CA PHE A 203 10.82 -8.82 1.60
C PHE A 203 9.36 -9.12 1.23
N ALA A 204 8.87 -8.61 0.10
CA ALA A 204 7.53 -8.87 -0.39
C ALA A 204 7.53 -8.96 -1.92
N ASN A 205 6.95 -10.05 -2.45
CA ASN A 205 6.84 -10.31 -3.87
C ASN A 205 5.39 -10.60 -4.25
N ILE A 206 5.03 -10.36 -5.50
CA ILE A 206 3.74 -10.77 -6.05
C ILE A 206 3.72 -12.31 -6.12
N ILE A 207 2.59 -12.91 -5.80
CA ILE A 207 2.36 -14.35 -5.88
C ILE A 207 2.38 -14.78 -7.35
N ASP A 208 3.14 -15.83 -7.65
CA ASP A 208 3.23 -16.39 -9.01
C ASP A 208 1.85 -16.83 -9.52
N GLY A 209 1.52 -16.41 -10.75
CA GLY A 209 0.24 -16.70 -11.40
C GLY A 209 -0.92 -15.83 -10.95
N SER A 210 -0.68 -14.84 -10.08
CA SER A 210 -1.72 -13.93 -9.61
C SER A 210 -2.02 -12.84 -10.67
N GLU A 211 -3.30 -12.69 -11.05
CA GLU A 211 -3.74 -11.66 -12.00
C GLU A 211 -4.19 -10.39 -11.27
N SER A 212 -3.33 -9.37 -11.16
CA SER A 212 -3.73 -8.09 -10.55
C SER A 212 -4.86 -7.42 -11.33
N ILE A 213 -5.96 -7.08 -10.64
CA ILE A 213 -7.17 -6.47 -11.22
C ILE A 213 -6.85 -5.19 -12.02
N LEU A 214 -5.90 -4.38 -11.54
CA LEU A 214 -5.45 -3.16 -12.23
C LEU A 214 -4.84 -3.44 -13.61
N ILE A 215 -4.20 -4.59 -13.80
CA ILE A 215 -3.60 -4.98 -15.08
C ILE A 215 -4.71 -5.38 -16.06
N ASN A 216 -5.74 -6.06 -15.57
CA ASN A 216 -6.87 -6.49 -16.40
C ASN A 216 -7.79 -5.32 -16.81
N GLU A 217 -7.99 -4.31 -15.96
CA GLU A 217 -8.74 -3.09 -16.31
C GLU A 217 -7.98 -2.18 -17.31
N PHE A 218 -6.65 -2.23 -17.32
CA PHE A 218 -5.82 -1.33 -18.12
C PHE A 218 -5.16 -2.05 -19.30
N LYS A 219 -5.90 -2.28 -20.39
CA LYS A 219 -5.30 -2.62 -21.70
C LYS A 219 -4.82 -1.33 -22.38
N PRO A 220 -3.51 -1.00 -22.38
CA PRO A 220 -3.06 0.23 -23.01
C PRO A 220 -3.34 0.16 -24.52
N LYS A 221 -4.05 1.16 -25.06
CA LYS A 221 -4.09 1.38 -26.51
C LYS A 221 -2.65 1.55 -26.99
N LYS A 222 -2.20 0.72 -27.94
CA LYS A 222 -0.87 0.80 -28.54
C LYS A 222 -0.76 2.07 -29.39
N TYR A 223 -0.39 3.19 -28.77
CA TYR A 223 -0.04 4.40 -29.50
C TYR A 223 1.41 4.28 -30.01
N LYS A 224 1.66 4.66 -31.27
CA LYS A 224 3.01 4.88 -31.79
C LYS A 224 3.59 6.09 -31.04
N ILE A 225 4.44 5.85 -30.07
CA ILE A 225 5.09 6.94 -29.33
C ILE A 225 6.23 7.49 -30.20
N ILE A 226 6.12 8.76 -30.59
CA ILE A 226 7.09 9.47 -31.45
C ILE A 226 8.33 9.92 -30.65
N PHE A 227 8.22 10.02 -29.32
CA PHE A 227 9.29 10.51 -28.45
C PHE A 227 10.19 9.40 -27.90
N SER A 228 11.47 9.73 -27.68
CA SER A 228 12.41 8.81 -27.02
C SER A 228 11.95 8.48 -25.58
N LYS A 229 12.21 7.25 -25.13
CA LYS A 229 11.87 6.78 -23.77
C LYS A 229 12.41 7.70 -22.67
N SER A 230 13.58 8.32 -22.90
CA SER A 230 14.23 9.25 -21.99
C SER A 230 13.45 10.56 -21.83
N ILE A 231 12.96 11.14 -22.93
CA ILE A 231 12.14 12.37 -22.90
C ILE A 231 10.85 12.12 -22.12
N ILE A 232 10.17 11.00 -22.37
CA ILE A 232 8.94 10.62 -21.66
C ILE A 232 9.21 10.51 -20.15
N LYS A 233 10.34 9.92 -19.76
CA LYS A 233 10.71 9.78 -18.35
C LYS A 233 10.89 11.14 -17.67
N ILE A 234 11.51 12.10 -18.36
CA ILE A 234 11.71 13.48 -17.89
C ILE A 234 10.38 14.21 -17.77
N VAL A 235 9.54 14.18 -18.80
CA VAL A 235 8.21 14.85 -18.80
C VAL A 235 7.34 14.30 -17.66
N ARG A 236 7.34 12.98 -17.46
CA ARG A 236 6.62 12.35 -16.34
C ARG A 236 7.15 12.83 -14.99
N ALA A 237 8.46 13.00 -14.83
CA ALA A 237 9.06 13.49 -13.59
C ALA A 237 8.58 14.91 -13.32
N PHE A 238 8.72 15.82 -14.29
CA PHE A 238 8.22 17.19 -14.17
C PHE A 238 6.74 17.21 -13.80
N ARG A 239 5.88 16.48 -14.52
CA ARG A 239 4.44 16.40 -14.18
C ARG A 239 4.22 15.99 -12.72
N LEU A 240 4.90 14.96 -12.24
CA LEU A 240 4.78 14.49 -10.85
C LEU A 240 5.22 15.56 -9.84
N TYR A 241 6.34 16.25 -10.08
CA TYR A 241 6.82 17.33 -9.20
C TYR A 241 5.90 18.55 -9.25
N PHE A 242 5.36 18.92 -10.41
CA PHE A 242 4.35 19.98 -10.52
C PHE A 242 3.09 19.62 -9.72
N GLU A 243 2.59 18.39 -9.87
CA GLU A 243 1.43 17.93 -9.09
C GLU A 243 1.71 17.89 -7.59
N TRP A 244 2.96 17.61 -7.18
CA TRP A 244 3.39 17.67 -5.79
C TRP A 244 3.40 19.12 -5.28
N VAL A 245 4.10 20.04 -5.97
CA VAL A 245 4.24 21.45 -5.54
C VAL A 245 2.89 22.19 -5.54
N PHE A 246 2.06 21.98 -6.56
CA PHE A 246 0.80 22.69 -6.73
C PHE A 246 -0.42 21.88 -6.24
N TYR A 247 -0.19 20.88 -5.37
CA TYR A 247 -1.26 20.06 -4.84
C TYR A 247 -2.29 20.92 -4.10
N MET A 248 -3.53 20.87 -4.57
CA MET A 248 -4.68 21.50 -3.92
C MET A 248 -5.81 20.49 -3.84
N LYS A 249 -6.16 20.08 -2.61
CA LYS A 249 -7.20 19.05 -2.36
C LYS A 249 -8.53 19.42 -3.01
N ASN A 250 -8.94 20.69 -2.94
CA ASN A 250 -10.18 21.19 -3.53
C ASN A 250 -10.15 21.28 -5.07
N ARG A 251 -8.98 21.46 -5.69
CA ARG A 251 -8.83 21.55 -7.15
C ARG A 251 -8.53 20.21 -7.83
N ARG A 252 -8.19 19.18 -7.06
CA ARG A 252 -7.88 17.87 -7.62
C ARG A 252 -9.07 17.23 -8.32
N GLY A 253 -10.30 17.64 -7.96
CA GLY A 253 -11.56 17.32 -8.64
C GLY A 253 -11.71 15.83 -8.91
N LEU A 254 -12.12 15.06 -7.90
CA LEU A 254 -12.09 13.59 -8.04
C LEU A 254 -13.39 12.91 -7.71
N ILE A 255 -13.89 12.27 -8.75
CA ILE A 255 -14.95 11.28 -8.66
C ILE A 255 -14.50 10.09 -9.49
N THR A 256 -14.14 8.96 -8.89
CA THR A 256 -14.18 7.65 -9.56
C THR A 256 -14.19 6.44 -8.61
N TYR A 257 -15.36 5.85 -8.39
CA TYR A 257 -15.68 4.48 -8.87
C TYR A 257 -17.04 4.48 -9.62
N LYS A 258 -17.69 5.66 -9.72
CA LYS A 258 -19.12 5.79 -10.02
C LYS A 258 -19.58 7.11 -10.67
N ASN A 259 -18.72 7.86 -11.36
CA ASN A 259 -19.27 8.86 -12.30
C ASN A 259 -20.02 8.18 -13.48
N ALA A 260 -19.72 6.92 -13.79
CA ALA A 260 -20.28 6.20 -14.93
C ALA A 260 -21.52 5.32 -14.64
N ARG A 261 -21.90 4.98 -13.40
CA ARG A 261 -23.20 4.26 -13.18
C ARG A 261 -24.41 5.20 -13.07
N LYS A 262 -24.22 6.53 -13.03
CA LYS A 262 -25.29 7.51 -12.84
C LYS A 262 -25.52 8.48 -14.00
N LEU A 263 -24.74 8.43 -15.09
CA LEU A 263 -24.98 9.26 -16.28
C LEU A 263 -25.61 8.52 -17.47
N THR A 264 -25.97 7.24 -17.32
CA THR A 264 -26.62 6.42 -18.38
C THR A 264 -27.76 5.55 -17.85
N ARG A 265 -28.47 6.00 -16.81
CA ARG A 265 -29.81 5.52 -16.48
C ARG A 265 -30.76 6.70 -16.47
N ASN A 266 -31.00 7.24 -17.65
CA ASN A 266 -32.23 7.91 -18.09
C ASN A 266 -32.52 7.38 -19.50
#